data_AF-A0A177JZS1-F1
#
_entry.id   AF-A0A177JZS1-F1
#
_cell.length_a   1.000
_cell.length_b   1.000
_cell.length_c   1.000
_cell.angle_alpha   90.00
_cell.angle_beta   90.00
_cell.angle_gamma   90.00
#
_symmetry.space_group_name_H-M   'P 1'
#
loop_
_entity.id
_entity.type
_entity.pdbx_description
1 polymer ?
#
loop_
_entity_poly.entity_id
_entity_poly.type
_entity_poly.pdbx_seq_one_letter_code
_entity_poly.pdbx_strand_id
1 'polypeptide(L)'
;MEDVMMHGLRGAGVAMMLMLGAQPADAQIETGLTAGAVSVGLSAAIKDLKSVLESMGGELKGVGNSLQANAQNVLLDFDRAIAGNINLTFDKLDTQQQRLYRDAQALTRQLAKAAIEVTNNAGTQARLTIADADILAYNTTYSLPCRTQTPRVVMVTPDALRVGRDMLEVSVRGNFLDSVPDGAVTIGGQVAQIVSRSANEIRLAIPSSVAAAIKTRGSVAISIAAQERRKKMILLFCNTSTVPVTLQAATVLLPKRIYTLTGWLQPTSLKAEKRRETHQFNSGKPSDCDASNDASQNICAPAGWGVAAIADFKVTGRNCGSSAGPASISGARCVLVPGRVKGCGYDGVWPARNCKGRGWVNWKMKVALTRDVRVPMARQSFAVTSGDQASWTFPYTKAPLRDPRWTYGVRIDVIEGDQKQSFDISHAQEVVGPVKGRLVDGVLGITVNDGDL
;
A
#
# COMPACT_ATOMS: atom_id res chain seq x y z
N MET A 1 56.06 34.89 42.07
CA MET A 1 56.14 34.15 43.33
C MET A 1 55.47 32.81 43.10
N GLU A 2 56.28 31.75 43.22
CA GLU A 2 55.98 30.34 43.54
C GLU A 2 54.66 29.74 42.99
N ASP A 3 54.67 28.82 42.02
CA ASP A 3 55.20 27.44 41.99
C ASP A 3 54.24 26.39 42.61
N VAL A 4 54.18 25.23 41.94
CA VAL A 4 53.78 23.88 42.42
C VAL A 4 52.30 23.40 42.30
N MET A 5 52.06 22.63 41.20
CA MET A 5 51.56 21.23 41.12
C MET A 5 50.09 20.86 41.51
N MET A 6 49.37 19.85 40.99
CA MET A 6 49.63 18.63 40.17
C MET A 6 48.34 18.18 39.42
N HIS A 7 48.55 17.54 38.24
CA HIS A 7 47.84 16.40 37.60
C HIS A 7 46.31 16.38 37.40
N GLY A 8 45.73 15.97 36.26
CA GLY A 8 46.20 15.43 34.96
C GLY A 8 44.96 15.29 34.02
N LEU A 9 45.01 15.72 32.75
CA LEU A 9 45.28 14.94 31.51
C LEU A 9 44.56 13.58 31.49
N ARG A 10 43.86 13.07 30.47
CA ARG A 10 43.55 13.34 29.04
C ARG A 10 42.47 12.27 28.70
N GLY A 11 41.64 12.36 27.66
CA GLY A 11 41.68 13.20 26.49
C GLY A 11 40.54 12.88 25.53
N ALA A 12 40.54 13.61 24.42
CA ALA A 12 39.69 13.45 23.27
C ALA A 12 40.57 13.15 22.03
N GLY A 13 40.02 12.41 21.07
CA GLY A 13 40.32 12.62 19.64
C GLY A 13 41.08 11.55 18.86
N VAL A 14 40.32 10.63 18.23
CA VAL A 14 40.31 10.21 16.80
C VAL A 14 41.65 10.01 16.03
N ALA A 15 41.84 8.84 15.40
CA ALA A 15 41.96 8.65 13.93
C ALA A 15 42.42 7.23 13.48
N MET A 16 41.75 6.73 12.42
CA MET A 16 42.18 5.75 11.38
C MET A 16 43.63 6.02 10.88
N MET A 17 44.43 5.14 10.25
CA MET A 17 44.35 3.81 9.62
C MET A 17 45.82 3.45 9.26
N LEU A 18 46.27 2.19 9.31
CA LEU A 18 47.23 1.63 8.33
C LEU A 18 47.40 0.11 8.50
N MET A 19 47.13 -0.60 7.40
CA MET A 19 47.26 -2.04 7.24
C MET A 19 48.72 -2.50 7.28
N LEU A 20 48.96 -3.67 7.87
CA LEU A 20 49.99 -4.63 7.45
C LEU A 20 49.71 -6.00 8.11
N GLY A 21 49.30 -6.95 7.28
CA GLY A 21 49.40 -8.41 7.50
C GLY A 21 48.91 -8.97 8.84
N ALA A 22 47.59 -8.99 9.08
CA ALA A 22 47.01 -9.73 10.21
C ALA A 22 45.92 -10.69 9.72
N GLN A 23 46.08 -11.95 10.08
CA GLN A 23 45.03 -12.97 10.08
C GLN A 23 43.74 -12.41 10.73
N PRO A 24 42.54 -12.90 10.36
CA PRO A 24 41.30 -12.29 10.81
C PRO A 24 41.20 -12.33 12.34
N ALA A 25 41.09 -11.15 12.94
CA ALA A 25 40.97 -10.92 14.38
C ALA A 25 39.73 -11.59 15.03
N ASP A 26 38.81 -12.11 14.23
CA ASP A 26 37.66 -12.88 14.71
C ASP A 26 38.04 -14.25 15.29
N ALA A 27 39.18 -14.84 14.89
CA ALA A 27 39.61 -16.15 15.39
C ALA A 27 40.36 -16.09 16.74
N GLN A 28 40.98 -14.96 17.09
CA GLN A 28 41.78 -14.83 18.31
C GLN A 28 40.94 -14.55 19.58
N ILE A 29 39.74 -14.00 19.43
CA ILE A 29 38.80 -13.80 20.56
C ILE A 29 38.08 -15.11 20.91
N GLU A 30 37.97 -16.05 19.97
CA GLU A 30 37.25 -17.32 20.15
C GLU A 30 37.93 -18.31 21.11
N THR A 31 39.25 -18.28 21.29
CA THR A 31 39.98 -19.30 22.09
C THR A 31 40.53 -18.80 23.43
N GLY A 32 40.48 -17.49 23.68
CA GLY A 32 41.04 -16.85 24.88
C GLY A 32 40.18 -16.92 26.15
N LEU A 33 38.90 -17.26 26.03
CA LEU A 33 37.98 -17.37 27.17
C LEU A 33 38.15 -18.73 27.86
N THR A 34 38.06 -18.74 29.20
CA THR A 34 38.01 -19.99 29.95
C THR A 34 36.66 -20.71 29.71
N ALA A 35 36.64 -22.03 29.88
CA ALA A 35 35.41 -22.81 29.76
C ALA A 35 34.32 -22.29 30.72
N GLY A 36 34.68 -21.87 31.93
CA GLY A 36 33.78 -21.24 32.89
C GLY A 36 33.19 -19.91 32.38
N ALA A 37 33.98 -19.06 31.71
CA ALA A 37 33.47 -17.81 31.13
C ALA A 37 32.44 -18.06 30.01
N VAL A 38 32.64 -19.11 29.20
CA VAL A 38 31.67 -19.51 28.16
C VAL A 38 30.37 -20.02 28.78
N SER A 39 30.43 -20.81 29.85
CA SER A 39 29.24 -21.29 30.59
C SER A 39 28.42 -20.12 31.14
N VAL A 40 29.08 -19.16 31.80
CA VAL A 40 28.43 -17.95 32.32
C VAL A 40 27.80 -17.12 31.20
N GLY A 41 28.51 -16.94 30.08
CA GLY A 41 27.99 -16.21 28.92
C GLY A 41 26.75 -16.87 28.30
N LEU A 42 26.75 -18.20 28.17
CA LEU A 42 25.59 -18.95 27.67
C LEU A 42 24.40 -18.85 28.64
N SER A 43 24.64 -19.00 29.95
CA SER A 43 23.60 -18.85 30.97
C SER A 43 22.96 -17.46 30.95
N ALA A 44 23.78 -16.40 30.82
CA ALA A 44 23.29 -15.03 30.68
C ALA A 44 22.43 -14.85 29.41
N ALA A 45 22.90 -15.31 28.25
CA ALA A 45 22.15 -15.19 27.00
C ALA A 45 20.81 -15.95 27.02
N ILE A 46 20.75 -17.12 27.67
CA ILE A 46 19.50 -17.86 27.89
C ILE A 46 18.53 -17.04 28.75
N LYS A 47 19.03 -16.43 29.83
CA LYS A 47 18.22 -15.59 30.73
C LYS A 47 17.68 -14.34 30.03
N ASP A 48 18.51 -13.68 29.23
CA ASP A 48 18.11 -12.48 28.48
C ASP A 48 17.04 -12.82 27.43
N LEU A 49 17.23 -13.89 26.65
CA LEU A 49 16.22 -14.35 25.71
C LEU A 49 14.90 -14.68 26.42
N LYS A 50 14.95 -15.38 27.56
CA LYS A 50 13.75 -15.70 28.35
C LYS A 50 13.02 -14.43 28.78
N SER A 51 13.74 -13.44 29.30
CA SER A 51 13.15 -12.16 29.73
C SER A 51 12.46 -11.43 28.57
N VAL A 52 13.09 -11.43 27.38
CA VAL A 52 12.51 -10.80 26.19
C VAL A 52 11.27 -11.57 25.71
N LEU A 53 11.31 -12.91 25.69
CA LEU A 53 10.16 -13.73 25.31
C LEU A 53 8.97 -13.62 26.28
N GLU A 54 9.21 -13.43 27.57
CA GLU A 54 8.15 -13.21 28.57
C GLU A 54 7.36 -11.91 28.31
N SER A 55 8.02 -10.91 27.75
CA SER A 55 7.38 -9.66 27.31
C SER A 55 6.59 -9.78 26.01
N MET A 56 6.73 -10.90 25.29
CA MET A 56 6.08 -11.16 24.01
C MET A 56 4.90 -12.14 24.13
N GLY A 57 3.81 -11.84 23.43
CA GLY A 57 2.64 -12.71 23.31
C GLY A 57 2.71 -13.67 22.11
N GLY A 58 1.87 -14.72 22.13
CA GLY A 58 1.55 -15.52 20.95
C GLY A 58 2.62 -16.51 20.48
N GLU A 59 2.78 -16.62 19.17
CA GLU A 59 3.55 -17.67 18.47
C GLU A 59 5.07 -17.59 18.73
N LEU A 60 5.62 -16.39 18.89
CA LEU A 60 7.04 -16.17 19.22
C LEU A 60 7.42 -16.81 20.56
N LYS A 61 6.52 -16.78 21.55
CA LYS A 61 6.72 -17.42 22.85
C LYS A 61 6.78 -18.94 22.72
N GLY A 62 5.98 -19.53 21.84
CA GLY A 62 5.98 -20.97 21.57
C GLY A 62 7.31 -21.47 21.04
N VAL A 63 7.82 -20.87 19.96
CA VAL A 63 9.11 -21.26 19.36
C VAL A 63 10.27 -20.94 20.30
N GLY A 64 10.20 -19.79 21.00
CA GLY A 64 11.20 -19.39 21.98
C GLY A 64 11.33 -20.33 23.19
N ASN A 65 10.23 -20.91 23.67
CA ASN A 65 10.27 -21.89 24.76
C ASN A 65 11.03 -23.17 24.38
N SER A 66 10.89 -23.66 23.14
CA SER A 66 11.66 -24.83 22.67
C SER A 66 13.16 -24.52 22.65
N LEU A 67 13.51 -23.35 22.11
CA LEU A 67 14.89 -22.89 22.08
C LEU A 67 15.47 -22.82 23.50
N GLN A 68 14.72 -22.24 24.43
CA GLN A 68 15.17 -22.13 25.83
C GLN A 68 15.44 -23.51 26.45
N ALA A 69 14.55 -24.49 26.26
CA ALA A 69 14.73 -25.83 26.79
C ALA A 69 15.98 -26.53 26.19
N ASN A 70 16.17 -26.43 24.87
CA ASN A 70 17.33 -27.02 24.21
C ASN A 70 18.63 -26.32 24.61
N ALA A 71 18.63 -24.99 24.72
CA ALA A 71 19.80 -24.23 25.17
C ALA A 71 20.18 -24.56 26.62
N GLN A 72 19.20 -24.78 27.50
CA GLN A 72 19.45 -25.27 28.86
C GLN A 72 20.06 -26.66 28.87
N ASN A 73 19.64 -27.57 27.99
CA ASN A 73 20.28 -28.88 27.85
C ASN A 73 21.73 -28.77 27.39
N VAL A 74 22.03 -27.86 26.44
CA VAL A 74 23.42 -27.57 26.03
C VAL A 74 24.24 -27.07 27.21
N LEU A 75 23.72 -26.12 28.00
CA LEU A 75 24.41 -25.60 29.19
C LEU A 75 24.72 -26.72 30.19
N LEU A 76 23.74 -27.57 30.51
CA LEU A 76 23.92 -28.69 31.44
C LEU A 76 24.95 -29.72 30.94
N ASP A 77 24.94 -30.02 29.64
CA ASP A 77 25.89 -30.95 29.05
C ASP A 77 27.30 -30.35 28.98
N PHE A 78 27.40 -29.05 28.70
CA PHE A 78 28.65 -28.32 28.75
C PHE A 78 29.23 -28.31 30.16
N ASP A 79 28.47 -27.86 31.16
CA ASP A 79 28.88 -27.81 32.57
C ASP A 79 29.32 -29.17 33.09
N ARG A 80 28.59 -30.24 32.74
CA ARG A 80 28.99 -31.62 33.09
C ARG A 80 30.32 -32.01 32.44
N ALA A 81 30.51 -31.69 31.17
CA ALA A 81 31.74 -32.01 30.45
C ALA A 81 32.95 -31.22 30.97
N ILE A 82 32.75 -30.01 31.51
CA ILE A 82 33.83 -29.12 31.97
C ILE A 82 33.96 -29.02 33.50
N ALA A 83 33.19 -29.78 34.29
CA ALA A 83 33.11 -29.62 35.75
C ALA A 83 34.48 -29.63 36.49
N GLY A 84 35.49 -30.33 35.95
CA GLY A 84 36.87 -30.31 36.47
C GLY A 84 37.83 -29.35 35.76
N ASN A 85 37.39 -28.73 34.66
CA ASN A 85 38.21 -28.02 33.68
C ASN A 85 37.77 -26.55 33.46
N ILE A 86 36.98 -25.98 34.37
CA ILE A 86 36.38 -24.63 34.21
C ILE A 86 37.41 -23.51 33.98
N ASN A 87 38.62 -23.66 34.51
CA ASN A 87 39.71 -22.67 34.38
C ASN A 87 40.57 -22.89 33.13
N LEU A 88 40.31 -23.95 32.36
CA LEU A 88 41.04 -24.24 31.14
C LEU A 88 40.55 -23.38 29.98
N THR A 89 41.48 -22.96 29.14
CA THR A 89 41.22 -22.32 27.85
C THR A 89 41.07 -23.39 26.76
N PHE A 90 40.56 -23.01 25.59
CA PHE A 90 40.21 -23.91 24.49
C PHE A 90 41.30 -24.95 24.18
N ASP A 91 42.56 -24.55 24.05
CA ASP A 91 43.67 -25.43 23.64
C ASP A 91 44.02 -26.52 24.67
N LYS A 92 43.55 -26.36 25.92
CA LYS A 92 43.78 -27.31 27.02
C LYS A 92 42.62 -28.28 27.24
N LEU A 93 41.54 -28.12 26.49
CA LEU A 93 40.38 -29.01 26.52
C LEU A 93 40.61 -30.21 25.58
N ASP A 94 39.98 -31.35 25.87
CA ASP A 94 39.97 -32.49 24.93
C ASP A 94 39.10 -32.18 23.69
N THR A 95 39.17 -33.03 22.66
CA THR A 95 38.47 -32.81 21.39
C THR A 95 36.95 -32.70 21.53
N GLN A 96 36.32 -33.45 22.45
CA GLN A 96 34.88 -33.37 22.69
C GLN A 96 34.52 -32.08 23.44
N GLN A 97 35.30 -31.72 24.44
CA GLN A 97 35.17 -30.48 25.21
C GLN A 97 35.38 -29.24 24.32
N GLN A 98 36.38 -29.26 23.44
CA GLN A 98 36.64 -28.21 22.45
C GLN A 98 35.43 -28.01 21.51
N ARG A 99 34.81 -29.11 21.06
CA ARG A 99 33.61 -29.04 20.22
C ARG A 99 32.45 -28.40 20.97
N LEU A 100 32.16 -28.88 22.19
CA LEU A 100 31.10 -28.32 23.03
C LEU A 100 31.34 -26.85 23.37
N TYR A 101 32.60 -26.46 23.60
CA TYR A 101 33.00 -25.07 23.82
C TYR A 101 32.65 -24.18 22.62
N ARG A 102 32.99 -24.60 21.39
CA ARG A 102 32.67 -23.85 20.17
C ARG A 102 31.17 -23.78 19.93
N ASP A 103 30.47 -24.88 20.12
CA ASP A 103 29.02 -24.96 19.94
C ASP A 103 28.29 -24.07 20.96
N ALA A 104 28.75 -24.03 22.22
CA ALA A 104 28.23 -23.14 23.26
C ALA A 104 28.45 -21.66 22.91
N GLN A 105 29.65 -21.28 22.44
CA GLN A 105 29.90 -19.90 21.98
C GLN A 105 29.04 -19.51 20.77
N ALA A 106 28.89 -20.41 19.79
CA ALA A 106 28.03 -20.19 18.64
C ALA A 106 26.57 -20.00 19.06
N LEU A 107 26.08 -20.82 19.99
CA LEU A 107 24.74 -20.72 20.54
C LEU A 107 24.54 -19.41 21.31
N THR A 108 25.48 -18.99 22.15
CA THR A 108 25.44 -17.69 22.85
C THR A 108 25.27 -16.52 21.89
N ARG A 109 26.03 -16.50 20.78
CA ARG A 109 25.91 -15.47 19.75
C ARG A 109 24.53 -15.48 19.07
N GLN A 110 24.00 -16.65 18.76
CA GLN A 110 22.67 -16.76 18.14
C GLN A 110 21.54 -16.37 19.10
N LEU A 111 21.63 -16.74 20.38
CA LEU A 111 20.66 -16.35 21.41
C LEU A 111 20.63 -14.82 21.59
N ALA A 112 21.80 -14.18 21.64
CA ALA A 112 21.91 -12.72 21.71
C ALA A 112 21.29 -12.05 20.47
N LYS A 113 21.58 -12.57 19.27
CA LYS A 113 20.97 -12.09 18.02
C LYS A 113 19.45 -12.24 18.04
N ALA A 114 18.93 -13.39 18.46
CA ALA A 114 17.50 -13.63 18.58
C ALA A 114 16.84 -12.63 19.55
N ALA A 115 17.44 -12.39 20.72
CA ALA A 115 16.93 -11.43 21.70
C ALA A 115 16.86 -10.00 21.12
N ILE A 116 17.87 -9.56 20.37
CA ILE A 116 17.89 -8.26 19.69
C ILE A 116 16.77 -8.16 18.65
N GLU A 117 16.61 -9.17 17.78
CA GLU A 117 15.60 -9.16 16.72
C GLU A 117 14.17 -9.19 17.28
N VAL A 118 13.94 -9.92 18.37
CA VAL A 118 12.66 -9.89 19.09
C VAL A 118 12.39 -8.50 19.66
N THR A 119 13.38 -7.89 20.31
CA THR A 119 13.26 -6.54 20.90
C THR A 119 12.97 -5.47 19.83
N ASN A 120 13.53 -5.63 18.64
CA ASN A 120 13.33 -4.71 17.51
C ASN A 120 12.00 -4.89 16.76
N ASN A 121 11.05 -5.70 17.27
CA ASN A 121 9.77 -6.00 16.62
C ASN A 121 9.90 -6.57 15.20
N ALA A 122 11.03 -7.22 14.88
CA ALA A 122 11.26 -7.82 13.57
C ALA A 122 10.62 -9.22 13.48
N GLY A 123 9.29 -9.31 13.67
CA GLY A 123 8.56 -10.56 13.95
C GLY A 123 8.96 -11.78 13.10
N THR A 124 8.92 -11.68 11.77
CA THR A 124 9.30 -12.79 10.87
C THR A 124 10.78 -13.14 10.97
N GLN A 125 11.65 -12.12 10.99
CA GLN A 125 13.10 -12.32 11.07
C GLN A 125 13.51 -12.94 12.41
N ALA A 126 12.92 -12.46 13.50
CA ALA A 126 13.10 -13.00 14.84
C ALA A 126 12.68 -14.48 14.92
N ARG A 127 11.55 -14.86 14.31
CA ARG A 127 11.13 -16.26 14.23
C ARG A 127 12.16 -17.13 13.51
N LEU A 128 12.69 -16.65 12.37
CA LEU A 128 13.71 -17.37 11.61
C LEU A 128 14.97 -17.59 12.46
N THR A 129 15.46 -16.55 13.13
CA THR A 129 16.67 -16.64 13.98
C THR A 129 16.45 -17.52 15.21
N ILE A 130 15.28 -17.47 15.86
CA ILE A 130 14.93 -18.38 16.96
C ILE A 130 14.92 -19.83 16.47
N ALA A 131 14.33 -20.10 15.30
CA ALA A 131 14.30 -21.45 14.73
C ALA A 131 15.71 -21.98 14.42
N ASP A 132 16.59 -21.13 13.86
CA ASP A 132 17.99 -21.51 13.60
C ASP A 132 18.77 -21.80 14.88
N ALA A 133 18.60 -20.96 15.90
CA ALA A 133 19.21 -21.17 17.20
C ALA A 133 18.71 -22.46 17.86
N ASP A 134 17.42 -22.79 17.69
CA ASP A 134 16.82 -24.01 18.25
C ASP A 134 17.38 -25.25 17.58
N ILE A 135 17.50 -25.22 16.24
CA ILE A 135 18.13 -26.27 15.44
C ILE A 135 19.59 -26.49 15.88
N LEU A 136 20.35 -25.40 16.09
CA LEU A 136 21.72 -25.45 16.58
C LEU A 136 21.80 -26.08 17.97
N ALA A 137 21.03 -25.57 18.93
CA ALA A 137 21.03 -26.07 20.31
C ALA A 137 20.72 -27.58 20.37
N TYR A 138 19.71 -28.00 19.62
CA TYR A 138 19.35 -29.42 19.50
C TYR A 138 20.49 -30.24 18.89
N ASN A 139 21.07 -29.79 17.78
CA ASN A 139 22.19 -30.51 17.15
C ASN A 139 23.38 -30.64 18.11
N THR A 140 23.69 -29.62 18.91
CA THR A 140 24.75 -29.69 19.92
C THR A 140 24.48 -30.78 20.95
N THR A 141 23.31 -30.74 21.61
CA THR A 141 22.92 -31.72 22.64
C THR A 141 22.86 -33.15 22.10
N TYR A 142 22.27 -33.35 20.92
CA TYR A 142 21.98 -34.69 20.39
C TYR A 142 23.08 -35.23 19.45
N SER A 143 24.15 -34.46 19.19
CA SER A 143 25.37 -34.97 18.54
C SER A 143 26.29 -35.73 19.51
N LEU A 144 26.05 -35.64 20.82
CA LEU A 144 26.83 -36.32 21.83
C LEU A 144 26.76 -37.87 21.70
N PRO A 145 27.81 -38.59 22.11
CA PRO A 145 27.84 -40.05 22.08
C PRO A 145 26.64 -40.68 22.79
N CYS A 146 26.15 -41.79 22.24
CA CYS A 146 25.08 -42.61 22.84
C CYS A 146 23.73 -41.90 23.08
N ARG A 147 23.46 -40.73 22.49
CA ARG A 147 22.14 -40.09 22.54
C ARG A 147 21.27 -40.43 21.34
N THR A 148 20.02 -40.77 21.62
CA THR A 148 18.98 -40.92 20.60
C THR A 148 18.76 -39.59 19.89
N GLN A 149 18.76 -39.62 18.57
CA GLN A 149 18.48 -38.47 17.73
C GLN A 149 17.08 -38.63 17.15
N THR A 150 16.24 -37.62 17.36
CA THR A 150 14.86 -37.63 16.88
C THR A 150 14.69 -36.53 15.85
N PRO A 151 14.28 -36.84 14.60
CA PRO A 151 14.06 -35.80 13.61
C PRO A 151 12.84 -34.97 14.03
N ARG A 152 12.84 -33.68 13.69
CA ARG A 152 11.74 -32.77 14.06
C ARG A 152 11.58 -31.63 13.07
N VAL A 153 10.36 -31.10 13.01
CA VAL A 153 10.07 -29.83 12.34
C VAL A 153 10.07 -28.72 13.40
N VAL A 154 10.70 -27.60 13.07
CA VAL A 154 10.79 -26.43 13.93
C VAL A 154 9.89 -25.32 13.39
N MET A 155 9.82 -25.14 12.06
CA MET A 155 9.07 -24.04 11.46
C MET A 155 8.72 -24.33 10.00
N VAL A 156 7.63 -23.72 9.52
CA VAL A 156 7.26 -23.67 8.10
C VAL A 156 7.21 -22.20 7.67
N THR A 157 7.72 -21.90 6.48
CA THR A 157 7.74 -20.53 5.93
C THR A 157 7.46 -20.54 4.43
N PRO A 158 6.57 -19.67 3.91
CA PRO A 158 5.67 -18.79 4.68
C PRO A 158 4.57 -19.59 5.40
N ASP A 159 3.97 -18.97 6.40
CA ASP A 159 2.85 -19.49 7.19
C ASP A 159 1.53 -19.50 6.40
N ALA A 160 1.38 -18.57 5.45
CA ALA A 160 0.28 -18.52 4.50
C ALA A 160 0.76 -18.25 3.06
N LEU A 161 0.08 -18.87 2.10
CA LEU A 161 0.28 -18.67 0.66
C LEU A 161 -1.06 -18.44 -0.04
N ARG A 162 -1.14 -17.40 -0.87
CA ARG A 162 -2.30 -17.15 -1.73
C ARG A 162 -2.10 -17.76 -3.11
N VAL A 163 -3.01 -18.66 -3.46
CA VAL A 163 -3.04 -19.32 -4.77
C VAL A 163 -3.24 -18.27 -5.87
N GLY A 164 -2.36 -18.28 -6.88
CA GLY A 164 -2.42 -17.36 -8.03
C GLY A 164 -1.60 -16.08 -7.87
N ARG A 165 -1.25 -15.71 -6.63
CA ARG A 165 -0.41 -14.55 -6.32
C ARG A 165 0.99 -14.94 -5.90
N ASP A 166 1.09 -15.81 -4.91
CA ASP A 166 2.35 -16.17 -4.28
C ASP A 166 3.01 -17.33 -5.02
N MET A 167 4.34 -17.41 -4.93
CA MET A 167 5.06 -18.59 -5.35
C MET A 167 4.63 -19.75 -4.44
N LEU A 168 4.05 -20.80 -5.04
CA LEU A 168 3.49 -21.95 -4.30
C LEU A 168 4.59 -22.90 -3.82
N GLU A 169 5.49 -22.37 -3.00
CA GLU A 169 6.58 -23.10 -2.36
C GLU A 169 6.60 -22.82 -0.86
N VAL A 170 6.87 -23.86 -0.08
CA VAL A 170 7.07 -23.77 1.37
C VAL A 170 8.43 -24.33 1.76
N SER A 171 9.07 -23.67 2.71
CA SER A 171 10.32 -24.09 3.32
C SER A 171 10.01 -24.65 4.69
N VAL A 172 10.29 -25.93 4.90
CA VAL A 172 10.14 -26.61 6.19
C VAL A 172 11.52 -26.68 6.83
N ARG A 173 11.68 -25.98 7.95
CA ARG A 173 12.91 -25.97 8.74
C ARG A 173 12.82 -26.96 9.89
N GLY A 174 13.91 -27.66 10.16
CA GLY A 174 13.94 -28.72 11.14
C GLY A 174 15.32 -29.34 11.31
N ASN A 175 15.35 -30.51 11.94
CA ASN A 175 16.53 -31.35 12.04
C ASN A 175 16.22 -32.67 11.34
N PHE A 176 16.60 -32.80 10.06
CA PHE A 176 16.35 -33.99 9.25
C PHE A 176 17.63 -34.83 9.25
N LEU A 177 17.73 -35.76 10.22
CA LEU A 177 18.93 -36.55 10.54
C LEU A 177 19.55 -37.32 9.35
N ASP A 178 18.75 -37.54 8.32
CA ASP A 178 19.06 -38.22 7.08
C ASP A 178 18.45 -37.46 5.90
N SER A 179 18.97 -37.68 4.68
CA SER A 179 18.36 -37.13 3.48
C SER A 179 16.97 -37.74 3.29
N VAL A 180 15.91 -36.95 3.45
CA VAL A 180 14.54 -37.34 3.14
C VAL A 180 14.48 -37.75 1.65
N PRO A 181 14.08 -38.98 1.30
CA PRO A 181 14.08 -39.42 -0.09
C PRO A 181 12.95 -38.78 -0.91
N ASP A 182 13.04 -38.86 -2.23
CA ASP A 182 11.97 -38.41 -3.12
C ASP A 182 10.70 -39.24 -2.89
N GLY A 183 9.54 -38.61 -2.92
CA GLY A 183 8.26 -39.26 -2.62
C GLY A 183 7.96 -39.46 -1.13
N ALA A 184 8.90 -39.14 -0.24
CA ALA A 184 8.70 -39.26 1.21
C ALA A 184 7.95 -38.08 1.85
N VAL A 185 7.63 -37.06 1.05
CA VAL A 185 6.91 -35.87 1.51
C VAL A 185 5.58 -35.75 0.79
N THR A 186 4.51 -35.61 1.56
CA THR A 186 3.17 -35.36 1.02
C THR A 186 2.60 -34.06 1.55
N ILE A 187 1.91 -33.32 0.70
CA ILE A 187 1.15 -32.11 1.05
C ILE A 187 -0.31 -32.38 0.68
N GLY A 188 -1.22 -32.25 1.64
CA GLY A 188 -2.64 -32.57 1.44
C GLY A 188 -2.88 -34.02 0.98
N GLY A 189 -1.99 -34.95 1.39
CA GLY A 189 -2.03 -36.36 0.97
C GLY A 189 -1.50 -36.64 -0.44
N GLN A 190 -1.05 -35.63 -1.17
CA GLN A 190 -0.43 -35.78 -2.50
C GLN A 190 1.09 -35.68 -2.39
N VAL A 191 1.82 -36.48 -3.17
CA VAL A 191 3.29 -36.40 -3.20
C VAL A 191 3.73 -35.01 -3.64
N ALA A 192 4.55 -34.36 -2.82
CA ALA A 192 5.09 -33.04 -3.10
C ALA A 192 6.46 -33.14 -3.76
N GLN A 193 6.73 -32.23 -4.71
CA GLN A 193 8.05 -32.12 -5.30
C GLN A 193 8.99 -31.40 -4.32
N ILE A 194 10.16 -32.00 -4.07
CA ILE A 194 11.21 -31.38 -3.29
C ILE A 194 12.06 -30.51 -4.23
N VAL A 195 11.99 -29.20 -4.05
CA VAL A 195 12.73 -28.19 -4.86
C VAL A 195 14.20 -28.18 -4.46
N SER A 196 14.48 -28.17 -3.16
CA SER A 196 15.83 -28.28 -2.61
C SER A 196 15.80 -28.89 -1.22
N ARG A 197 16.90 -29.51 -0.79
CA ARG A 197 17.02 -30.02 0.57
C ARG A 197 18.42 -29.81 1.14
N SER A 198 18.47 -29.63 2.44
CA SER A 198 19.66 -29.64 3.29
C SER A 198 19.34 -30.42 4.57
N ALA A 199 20.33 -30.57 5.46
CA ALA A 199 20.13 -31.20 6.76
C ALA A 199 19.08 -30.47 7.64
N ASN A 200 18.88 -29.17 7.42
CA ASN A 200 18.04 -28.34 8.29
C ASN A 200 16.84 -27.69 7.57
N GLU A 201 16.72 -27.85 6.26
CA GLU A 201 15.69 -27.19 5.47
C GLU A 201 15.29 -28.04 4.26
N ILE A 202 13.98 -28.20 4.06
CA ILE A 202 13.41 -28.83 2.87
C ILE A 202 12.47 -27.82 2.22
N ARG A 203 12.74 -27.47 0.96
CA ARG A 203 11.87 -26.64 0.14
C ARG A 203 10.98 -27.52 -0.72
N LEU A 204 9.68 -27.29 -0.63
CA LEU A 204 8.64 -28.11 -1.22
C LEU A 204 7.76 -27.25 -2.11
N ALA A 205 7.45 -27.73 -3.31
CA ALA A 205 6.42 -27.14 -4.15
C ALA A 205 5.05 -27.71 -3.75
N ILE A 206 4.04 -26.84 -3.61
CA ILE A 206 2.66 -27.27 -3.36
C ILE A 206 2.13 -27.93 -4.64
N PRO A 207 1.60 -29.17 -4.56
CA PRO A 207 1.01 -29.83 -5.73
C PRO A 207 -0.14 -29.00 -6.33
N SER A 208 -0.18 -28.90 -7.66
CA SER A 208 -1.21 -28.12 -8.36
C SER A 208 -2.63 -28.63 -8.09
N SER A 209 -2.80 -29.94 -7.90
CA SER A 209 -4.08 -30.56 -7.52
C SER A 209 -4.56 -30.10 -6.15
N VAL A 210 -3.65 -29.94 -5.18
CA VAL A 210 -3.95 -29.43 -3.85
C VAL A 210 -4.32 -27.95 -3.94
N ALA A 211 -3.52 -27.14 -4.64
CA ALA A 211 -3.77 -25.71 -4.80
C ALA A 211 -5.11 -25.44 -5.52
N ALA A 212 -5.46 -26.22 -6.55
CA ALA A 212 -6.72 -26.10 -7.27
C ALA A 212 -7.95 -26.48 -6.44
N ALA A 213 -7.79 -27.31 -5.41
CA ALA A 213 -8.88 -27.71 -4.53
C ALA A 213 -9.21 -26.66 -3.45
N ILE A 214 -8.34 -25.65 -3.23
CA ILE A 214 -8.55 -24.63 -2.19
C ILE A 214 -9.63 -23.64 -2.61
N LYS A 215 -10.80 -23.76 -1.97
CA LYS A 215 -11.99 -22.92 -2.17
C LYS A 215 -12.23 -21.92 -1.04
N THR A 216 -11.68 -22.18 0.13
CA THR A 216 -11.73 -21.33 1.33
C THR A 216 -10.38 -21.38 2.03
N ARG A 217 -10.11 -20.44 2.95
CA ARG A 217 -8.92 -20.47 3.79
C ARG A 217 -8.82 -21.82 4.51
N GLY A 218 -7.72 -22.53 4.30
CA GLY A 218 -7.54 -23.87 4.84
C GLY A 218 -6.10 -24.17 5.24
N SER A 219 -5.94 -24.90 6.35
CA SER A 219 -4.66 -25.48 6.73
C SER A 219 -4.42 -26.76 5.94
N VAL A 220 -3.27 -26.86 5.29
CA VAL A 220 -2.86 -28.03 4.51
C VAL A 220 -1.75 -28.74 5.24
N ALA A 221 -2.00 -30.01 5.57
CA ALA A 221 -1.03 -30.86 6.25
C ALA A 221 0.16 -31.20 5.34
N ILE A 222 1.35 -31.13 5.92
CA ILE A 222 2.62 -31.55 5.34
C ILE A 222 3.09 -32.74 6.18
N SER A 223 3.24 -33.91 5.55
CA SER A 223 3.77 -35.10 6.20
C SER A 223 5.12 -35.46 5.60
N ILE A 224 6.12 -35.69 6.44
CA ILE A 224 7.49 -35.99 6.04
C ILE A 224 7.88 -37.32 6.70
N ALA A 225 8.13 -38.35 5.90
CA ALA A 225 8.69 -39.60 6.42
C ALA A 225 10.17 -39.40 6.76
N ALA A 226 10.55 -39.77 7.98
CA ALA A 226 11.89 -39.62 8.52
C ALA A 226 12.29 -40.86 9.36
N GLN A 227 13.53 -40.88 9.83
CA GLN A 227 14.05 -41.96 10.68
C GLN A 227 14.60 -41.41 11.99
N GLU A 228 14.12 -41.94 13.10
CA GLU A 228 14.67 -41.73 14.44
C GLU A 228 15.87 -42.67 14.63
N ARG A 229 17.02 -42.14 15.07
CA ARG A 229 18.22 -42.94 15.37
C ARG A 229 18.31 -43.17 16.86
N ARG A 230 17.89 -44.33 17.34
CA ARG A 230 17.97 -44.73 18.74
C ARG A 230 19.39 -45.20 19.06
N LYS A 231 20.02 -44.57 20.03
CA LYS A 231 21.33 -45.00 20.52
C LYS A 231 21.19 -45.56 21.93
N LYS A 232 21.77 -46.74 22.15
CA LYS A 232 21.85 -47.38 23.46
C LYS A 232 23.28 -47.76 23.76
N MET A 233 23.73 -47.44 24.98
CA MET A 233 25.03 -47.87 25.47
C MET A 233 24.96 -49.35 25.85
N ILE A 234 25.77 -50.18 25.20
CA ILE A 234 25.94 -51.60 25.51
C ILE A 234 27.45 -51.86 25.59
N LEU A 235 27.94 -52.26 26.76
CA LEU A 235 29.33 -52.67 26.98
C LEU A 235 30.37 -51.70 26.37
N LEU A 236 30.28 -50.40 26.75
CA LEU A 236 31.16 -49.31 26.29
C LEU A 236 31.02 -48.91 24.80
N PHE A 237 30.14 -49.55 24.03
CA PHE A 237 29.82 -49.16 22.66
C PHE A 237 28.42 -48.54 22.55
N CYS A 238 28.25 -47.58 21.65
CA CYS A 238 26.94 -47.00 21.33
C CYS A 238 26.32 -47.75 20.15
N ASN A 239 25.43 -48.71 20.41
CA ASN A 239 24.69 -49.36 19.34
C ASN A 239 23.62 -48.40 18.81
N THR A 240 23.44 -48.36 17.48
CA THR A 240 22.49 -47.47 16.80
C THR A 240 21.45 -48.30 16.06
N SER A 241 20.16 -48.03 16.27
CA SER A 241 19.06 -48.57 15.48
C SER A 241 18.21 -47.44 14.91
N THR A 242 17.55 -47.69 13.78
CA THR A 242 16.69 -46.72 13.09
C THR A 242 15.22 -47.13 13.21
N VAL A 243 14.34 -46.18 13.53
CA VAL A 243 12.89 -46.38 13.63
C VAL A 243 12.19 -45.41 12.68
N PRO A 244 11.28 -45.86 11.79
CA PRO A 244 10.54 -44.97 10.91
C PRO A 244 9.58 -44.10 11.73
N VAL A 245 9.56 -42.81 11.43
CA VAL A 245 8.68 -41.82 12.05
C VAL A 245 8.10 -40.89 10.98
N THR A 246 6.92 -40.33 11.23
CA THR A 246 6.31 -39.33 10.35
C THR A 246 6.25 -38.00 11.07
N LEU A 247 6.90 -36.98 10.50
CA LEU A 247 6.83 -35.62 10.98
C LEU A 247 5.61 -34.94 10.36
N GLN A 248 4.92 -34.14 11.16
CA GLN A 248 3.74 -33.38 10.72
C GLN A 248 4.03 -31.90 10.84
N ALA A 249 3.64 -31.15 9.81
CA ALA A 249 3.63 -29.71 9.78
C ALA A 249 2.41 -29.23 9.00
N ALA A 250 2.19 -27.92 8.94
CA ALA A 250 1.12 -27.37 8.13
C ALA A 250 1.49 -25.99 7.59
N THR A 251 0.85 -25.61 6.49
CA THR A 251 0.85 -24.27 5.93
C THR A 251 -0.59 -23.87 5.63
N VAL A 252 -0.90 -22.58 5.63
CA VAL A 252 -2.22 -22.09 5.26
C VAL A 252 -2.25 -21.75 3.77
N LEU A 253 -3.21 -22.30 3.04
CA LEU A 253 -3.49 -21.87 1.68
C LEU A 253 -4.72 -20.97 1.66
N LEU A 254 -4.57 -19.82 1.01
CA LEU A 254 -5.64 -18.87 0.71
C LEU A 254 -6.07 -19.07 -0.75
N PRO A 255 -7.39 -19.13 -1.01
CA PRO A 255 -7.89 -19.34 -2.36
C PRO A 255 -7.54 -18.16 -3.28
N LYS A 256 -7.63 -18.42 -4.58
CA LYS A 256 -7.41 -17.40 -5.61
C LYS A 256 -8.44 -16.29 -5.48
N ARG A 257 -7.96 -15.05 -5.59
CA ARG A 257 -8.80 -13.85 -5.55
C ARG A 257 -8.94 -13.25 -6.94
N ILE A 258 -10.17 -12.97 -7.33
CA ILE A 258 -10.53 -12.36 -8.61
C ILE A 258 -11.40 -11.15 -8.33
N TYR A 259 -11.03 -10.02 -8.91
CA TYR A 259 -11.82 -8.80 -8.86
C TYR A 259 -12.53 -8.62 -10.20
N THR A 260 -13.84 -8.39 -10.13
CA THR A 260 -14.64 -8.00 -11.29
C THR A 260 -15.25 -6.63 -11.02
N LEU A 261 -14.86 -5.64 -11.84
CA LEU A 261 -15.32 -4.26 -11.74
C LEU A 261 -16.22 -3.97 -12.91
N THR A 262 -17.40 -3.42 -12.63
CA THR A 262 -18.31 -2.89 -13.65
C THR A 262 -18.76 -1.51 -13.21
N GLY A 263 -18.66 -0.53 -14.08
CA GLY A 263 -18.94 0.83 -13.68
C GLY A 263 -19.15 1.78 -14.83
N TRP A 264 -19.42 3.03 -14.47
CA TRP A 264 -19.65 4.10 -15.41
C TRP A 264 -19.20 5.44 -14.85
N LEU A 265 -18.83 6.32 -15.75
CA LEU A 265 -18.44 7.72 -15.54
C LEU A 265 -19.31 8.60 -16.41
N GLN A 266 -19.89 9.65 -15.83
CA GLN A 266 -20.69 10.61 -16.56
C GLN A 266 -20.41 12.04 -16.07
N PRO A 267 -19.81 12.89 -16.91
CA PRO A 267 -19.70 14.30 -16.62
C PRO A 267 -20.97 15.05 -17.02
N THR A 268 -21.20 16.17 -16.36
CA THR A 268 -21.98 17.28 -16.89
C THR A 268 -21.02 18.41 -17.26
N SER A 269 -21.28 19.12 -18.35
CA SER A 269 -20.42 20.22 -18.80
C SER A 269 -21.26 21.41 -19.25
N LEU A 270 -20.69 22.60 -19.17
CA LEU A 270 -21.35 23.84 -19.59
C LEU A 270 -21.37 23.95 -21.12
N LYS A 271 -22.56 24.07 -21.70
CA LYS A 271 -22.78 24.35 -23.11
C LYS A 271 -23.41 25.74 -23.25
N ALA A 272 -22.88 26.55 -24.18
CA ALA A 272 -23.46 27.85 -24.48
C ALA A 272 -24.72 27.65 -25.32
N GLU A 273 -25.87 28.02 -24.78
CA GLU A 273 -27.12 28.14 -25.51
C GLU A 273 -27.20 29.54 -26.12
N LYS A 274 -27.53 29.59 -27.42
CA LYS A 274 -27.61 30.85 -28.17
C LYS A 274 -29.06 31.10 -28.58
N ARG A 275 -29.52 32.32 -28.38
CA ARG A 275 -30.84 32.79 -28.82
C ARG A 275 -30.68 34.11 -29.56
N ARG A 276 -31.61 34.42 -30.46
CA ARG A 276 -31.73 35.74 -31.07
C ARG A 276 -33.07 36.35 -30.68
N GLU A 277 -33.04 37.62 -30.29
CA GLU A 277 -34.24 38.39 -29.99
C GLU A 277 -34.29 39.64 -30.87
N THR A 278 -35.50 40.04 -31.26
CA THR A 278 -35.72 41.24 -32.08
C THR A 278 -36.48 42.26 -31.27
N HIS A 279 -35.96 43.49 -31.22
CA HIS A 279 -36.57 44.61 -30.55
C HIS A 279 -36.91 45.68 -31.57
N GLN A 280 -38.02 46.38 -31.34
CA GLN A 280 -38.45 47.51 -32.14
C GLN A 280 -38.85 48.64 -31.20
N PHE A 281 -38.55 49.87 -31.60
CA PHE A 281 -38.90 51.05 -30.84
C PHE A 281 -39.47 52.11 -31.75
N ASN A 282 -40.45 52.83 -31.22
CA ASN A 282 -41.06 53.99 -31.85
C ASN A 282 -41.20 55.06 -30.78
N SER A 283 -40.53 56.20 -30.98
CA SER A 283 -40.55 57.30 -30.01
C SER A 283 -41.92 57.98 -29.88
N GLY A 284 -42.82 57.75 -30.83
CA GLY A 284 -44.00 58.58 -31.02
C GLY A 284 -43.63 60.01 -31.44
N LYS A 285 -44.65 60.89 -31.46
CA LYS A 285 -44.50 62.32 -31.75
C LYS A 285 -44.70 63.10 -30.43
N PRO A 286 -43.80 64.03 -30.05
CA PRO A 286 -43.97 64.87 -28.86
C PRO A 286 -45.19 65.79 -28.96
N SER A 287 -45.61 66.36 -27.83
CA SER A 287 -46.77 67.26 -27.70
C SER A 287 -46.57 68.64 -28.34
N ASP A 288 -45.32 69.04 -28.58
CA ASP A 288 -44.90 70.35 -29.11
C ASP A 288 -43.96 70.16 -30.32
N CYS A 289 -44.01 71.11 -31.25
CA CYS A 289 -43.30 71.07 -32.54
C CYS A 289 -41.83 71.52 -32.44
N ASP A 290 -41.45 72.19 -31.35
CA ASP A 290 -40.06 72.53 -31.02
C ASP A 290 -39.43 71.58 -29.98
N ALA A 291 -40.23 70.68 -29.38
CA ALA A 291 -39.78 69.81 -28.31
C ALA A 291 -38.58 68.95 -28.72
N SER A 292 -37.56 68.94 -27.88
CA SER A 292 -36.37 68.09 -28.01
C SER A 292 -36.23 67.24 -26.77
N ASN A 293 -36.34 65.91 -26.93
CA ASN A 293 -36.43 64.98 -25.82
C ASN A 293 -35.40 63.87 -25.99
N ASP A 294 -34.90 63.34 -24.88
CA ASP A 294 -34.14 62.10 -24.87
C ASP A 294 -35.08 60.93 -25.18
N ALA A 295 -34.69 60.08 -26.13
CA ALA A 295 -35.40 58.88 -26.53
C ALA A 295 -34.49 57.65 -26.43
N SER A 296 -33.44 57.75 -25.60
CA SER A 296 -32.54 56.63 -25.32
C SER A 296 -33.32 55.48 -24.68
N GLN A 297 -32.96 54.26 -25.06
CA GLN A 297 -33.59 53.04 -24.56
C GLN A 297 -32.52 52.07 -24.05
N ASN A 298 -32.82 51.44 -22.93
CA ASN A 298 -31.99 50.36 -22.41
C ASN A 298 -32.75 49.04 -22.53
N ILE A 299 -32.27 48.16 -23.40
CA ILE A 299 -32.89 46.86 -23.66
C ILE A 299 -32.10 45.78 -22.93
N CYS A 300 -32.69 45.18 -21.90
CA CYS A 300 -32.04 44.16 -21.09
C CYS A 300 -32.52 42.75 -21.44
N ALA A 301 -31.57 41.81 -21.54
CA ALA A 301 -31.84 40.40 -21.72
C ALA A 301 -32.59 39.82 -20.49
N PRO A 302 -33.42 38.77 -20.68
CA PRO A 302 -34.10 38.08 -19.59
C PRO A 302 -33.15 37.57 -18.50
N ALA A 303 -33.66 37.28 -17.30
CA ALA A 303 -32.86 36.72 -16.21
C ALA A 303 -32.13 35.45 -16.66
N GLY A 304 -30.83 35.36 -16.33
CA GLY A 304 -29.96 34.24 -16.73
C GLY A 304 -29.39 34.31 -18.15
N TRP A 305 -29.76 35.32 -18.96
CA TRP A 305 -29.19 35.56 -20.28
C TRP A 305 -28.27 36.78 -20.29
N GLY A 306 -27.16 36.67 -21.01
CA GLY A 306 -26.24 37.76 -21.31
C GLY A 306 -26.35 38.20 -22.77
N VAL A 307 -25.99 39.45 -23.05
CA VAL A 307 -25.91 39.96 -24.42
C VAL A 307 -24.55 39.59 -24.99
N ALA A 308 -24.52 38.71 -25.98
CA ALA A 308 -23.29 38.27 -26.63
C ALA A 308 -22.86 39.24 -27.74
N ALA A 309 -23.82 39.75 -28.51
CA ALA A 309 -23.57 40.70 -29.58
C ALA A 309 -24.83 41.46 -29.99
N ILE A 310 -24.63 42.64 -30.56
CA ILE A 310 -25.65 43.34 -31.35
C ILE A 310 -25.51 42.80 -32.78
N ALA A 311 -26.43 41.94 -33.20
CA ALA A 311 -26.34 41.24 -34.47
C ALA A 311 -26.75 42.13 -35.65
N ASP A 312 -27.67 43.08 -35.41
CA ASP A 312 -28.12 44.04 -36.40
C ASP A 312 -28.74 45.25 -35.69
N PHE A 313 -28.50 46.45 -36.21
CA PHE A 313 -29.14 47.68 -35.75
C PHE A 313 -29.46 48.57 -36.95
N LYS A 314 -30.73 48.92 -37.10
CA LYS A 314 -31.20 49.76 -38.20
C LYS A 314 -32.20 50.80 -37.72
N VAL A 315 -31.90 52.07 -38.01
CA VAL A 315 -32.90 53.14 -37.95
C VAL A 315 -33.87 52.94 -39.11
N THR A 316 -35.12 52.68 -38.79
CA THR A 316 -36.19 52.40 -39.78
C THR A 316 -36.91 53.65 -40.25
N GLY A 317 -36.82 54.75 -39.51
CA GLY A 317 -37.34 56.05 -39.93
C GLY A 317 -36.98 57.14 -38.92
N ARG A 318 -36.86 58.37 -39.40
CA ARG A 318 -36.58 59.57 -38.60
C ARG A 318 -36.96 60.82 -39.37
N ASN A 319 -37.25 61.92 -38.66
CA ASN A 319 -37.39 63.24 -39.27
C ASN A 319 -36.73 64.34 -38.41
N CYS A 320 -36.58 65.54 -38.99
CA CYS A 320 -36.25 66.77 -38.27
C CYS A 320 -34.93 66.74 -37.47
N GLY A 321 -33.97 65.94 -37.92
CA GLY A 321 -32.67 65.78 -37.26
C GLY A 321 -32.69 64.81 -36.07
N SER A 322 -33.79 64.09 -35.84
CA SER A 322 -33.87 63.03 -34.83
C SER A 322 -32.94 61.86 -35.17
N SER A 323 -32.35 61.22 -34.17
CA SER A 323 -31.34 60.17 -34.36
C SER A 323 -31.46 59.06 -33.32
N ALA A 324 -31.00 57.87 -33.70
CA ALA A 324 -30.78 56.77 -32.77
C ALA A 324 -29.50 56.02 -33.14
N GLY A 325 -28.77 55.56 -32.12
CA GLY A 325 -27.53 54.82 -32.24
C GLY A 325 -26.26 55.68 -32.30
N PRO A 326 -25.09 55.03 -32.41
CA PRO A 326 -24.92 53.57 -32.50
C PRO A 326 -25.30 52.87 -31.19
N ALA A 327 -25.95 51.70 -31.30
CA ALA A 327 -26.26 50.89 -30.13
C ALA A 327 -24.98 50.29 -29.55
N SER A 328 -24.87 50.25 -28.23
CA SER A 328 -23.70 49.72 -27.53
C SER A 328 -24.12 48.79 -26.39
N ILE A 329 -23.39 47.70 -26.21
CA ILE A 329 -23.58 46.81 -25.06
C ILE A 329 -23.23 47.59 -23.79
N SER A 330 -24.17 47.63 -22.84
CA SER A 330 -24.04 48.31 -21.56
C SER A 330 -24.11 47.28 -20.43
N GLY A 331 -22.95 46.92 -19.90
CA GLY A 331 -22.81 45.83 -18.93
C GLY A 331 -23.03 44.44 -19.55
N ALA A 332 -23.19 43.41 -18.72
CA ALA A 332 -23.27 42.03 -19.20
C ALA A 332 -24.63 41.64 -19.83
N ARG A 333 -25.68 42.43 -19.58
CA ARG A 333 -27.07 42.03 -19.85
C ARG A 333 -27.90 43.02 -20.64
N CYS A 334 -27.41 44.23 -20.90
CA CYS A 334 -28.24 45.25 -21.56
C CYS A 334 -27.54 45.88 -22.76
N VAL A 335 -28.35 46.46 -23.64
CA VAL A 335 -27.90 47.28 -24.77
C VAL A 335 -28.51 48.65 -24.62
N LEU A 336 -27.64 49.66 -24.57
CA LEU A 336 -28.04 51.05 -24.64
C LEU A 336 -28.14 51.46 -26.11
N VAL A 337 -29.31 51.95 -26.50
CA VAL A 337 -29.53 52.61 -27.78
C VAL A 337 -29.70 54.10 -27.48
N PRO A 338 -28.66 54.93 -27.66
CA PRO A 338 -28.80 56.37 -27.46
C PRO A 338 -29.76 56.92 -28.52
N GLY A 339 -30.67 57.78 -28.12
CA GLY A 339 -31.71 58.30 -29.00
C GLY A 339 -32.05 59.74 -28.68
N ARG A 340 -32.26 60.57 -29.70
CA ARG A 340 -32.70 61.96 -29.53
C ARG A 340 -33.80 62.28 -30.52
N VAL A 341 -34.92 62.78 -30.00
CA VAL A 341 -36.00 63.34 -30.82
C VAL A 341 -35.83 64.85 -30.86
N LYS A 342 -35.89 65.45 -32.05
CA LYS A 342 -35.80 66.89 -32.26
C LYS A 342 -37.03 67.39 -33.02
N GLY A 343 -37.70 68.38 -32.47
CA GLY A 343 -38.81 69.09 -33.09
C GLY A 343 -38.43 69.74 -34.43
N CYS A 344 -39.41 69.90 -35.32
CA CYS A 344 -39.19 70.44 -36.66
C CYS A 344 -39.22 71.96 -36.73
N GLY A 345 -39.62 72.65 -35.66
CA GLY A 345 -39.77 74.10 -35.70
C GLY A 345 -41.23 74.55 -35.76
N TYR A 346 -41.42 75.84 -35.52
CA TYR A 346 -42.55 76.61 -36.02
C TYR A 346 -42.11 77.53 -37.17
N ASP A 347 -43.06 77.85 -38.05
CA ASP A 347 -42.98 78.97 -38.98
C ASP A 347 -43.80 80.15 -38.46
N GLY A 348 -43.32 81.38 -38.70
CA GLY A 348 -44.01 82.62 -38.33
C GLY A 348 -43.59 83.21 -36.97
N VAL A 349 -44.14 84.37 -36.64
CA VAL A 349 -43.88 85.12 -35.39
C VAL A 349 -45.09 84.98 -34.46
N TRP A 350 -44.85 84.88 -33.16
CA TRP A 350 -45.93 84.71 -32.16
C TRP A 350 -46.93 85.89 -32.23
N PRO A 351 -48.26 85.66 -32.16
CA PRO A 351 -48.97 84.43 -31.80
C PRO A 351 -49.38 83.52 -32.98
N ALA A 352 -49.16 83.91 -34.24
CA ALA A 352 -49.53 83.13 -35.42
C ALA A 352 -48.38 82.22 -35.89
N ARG A 353 -48.14 81.14 -35.14
CA ARG A 353 -47.10 80.15 -35.46
C ARG A 353 -47.69 78.86 -36.03
N ASN A 354 -47.18 78.41 -37.18
CA ASN A 354 -47.56 77.13 -37.80
C ASN A 354 -46.53 76.05 -37.47
N CYS A 355 -46.99 74.91 -36.97
CA CYS A 355 -46.12 73.76 -36.67
C CYS A 355 -45.56 73.13 -37.95
N LYS A 356 -44.23 73.05 -38.11
CA LYS A 356 -43.56 72.40 -39.25
C LYS A 356 -43.55 70.87 -39.16
N GLY A 357 -44.03 70.34 -38.04
CA GLY A 357 -44.09 68.93 -37.72
C GLY A 357 -43.47 68.62 -36.36
N ARG A 358 -43.73 67.42 -35.89
CA ARG A 358 -43.18 66.89 -34.63
C ARG A 358 -42.10 65.88 -34.97
N GLY A 359 -41.00 65.92 -34.22
CA GLY A 359 -39.89 64.98 -34.35
C GLY A 359 -40.28 63.55 -33.99
N TRP A 360 -39.67 62.55 -34.62
CA TRP A 360 -39.79 61.14 -34.23
C TRP A 360 -38.58 60.33 -34.75
N VAL A 361 -38.31 59.20 -34.09
CA VAL A 361 -37.32 58.22 -34.51
C VAL A 361 -37.79 56.79 -34.20
N ASN A 362 -37.63 55.91 -35.19
CA ASN A 362 -37.98 54.50 -35.09
C ASN A 362 -36.79 53.63 -35.45
N TRP A 363 -36.55 52.57 -34.71
CA TRP A 363 -35.47 51.63 -34.99
C TRP A 363 -35.87 50.18 -34.71
N LYS A 364 -35.11 49.27 -35.32
CA LYS A 364 -35.17 47.82 -35.06
C LYS A 364 -33.77 47.32 -34.76
N MET A 365 -33.68 46.38 -33.83
CA MET A 365 -32.42 45.80 -33.38
C MET A 365 -32.58 44.29 -33.21
N LYS A 366 -31.57 43.52 -33.61
CA LYS A 366 -31.45 42.11 -33.27
C LYS A 366 -30.29 41.93 -32.30
N VAL A 367 -30.56 41.29 -31.18
CA VAL A 367 -29.53 40.95 -30.18
C VAL A 367 -29.32 39.45 -30.17
N ALA A 368 -28.05 39.03 -30.15
CA ALA A 368 -27.67 37.66 -29.90
C ALA A 368 -27.45 37.51 -28.40
N LEU A 369 -28.23 36.62 -27.78
CA LEU A 369 -28.14 36.30 -26.37
C LEU A 369 -27.40 34.97 -26.18
N THR A 370 -26.65 34.87 -25.10
CA THR A 370 -25.99 33.64 -24.67
C THR A 370 -26.30 33.35 -23.22
N ARG A 371 -26.44 32.07 -22.88
CA ARG A 371 -26.40 31.59 -21.50
C ARG A 371 -25.67 30.27 -21.44
N ASP A 372 -25.06 29.99 -20.31
CA ASP A 372 -24.44 28.70 -20.06
C ASP A 372 -25.45 27.77 -19.39
N VAL A 373 -25.72 26.64 -20.03
CA VAL A 373 -26.54 25.56 -19.48
C VAL A 373 -25.70 24.34 -19.22
N ARG A 374 -25.90 23.72 -18.06
CA ARG A 374 -25.21 22.48 -17.70
C ARG A 374 -25.97 21.31 -18.29
N VAL A 375 -25.30 20.54 -19.15
CA VAL A 375 -25.89 19.39 -19.83
C VAL A 375 -25.13 18.12 -19.50
N PRO A 376 -25.81 16.97 -19.34
CA PRO A 376 -25.16 15.68 -19.20
C PRO A 376 -24.42 15.32 -20.50
N MET A 377 -23.20 14.84 -20.37
CA MET A 377 -22.39 14.34 -21.49
C MET A 377 -22.52 12.82 -21.61
N ALA A 378 -21.94 12.28 -22.68
CA ALA A 378 -22.01 10.85 -22.97
C ALA A 378 -21.41 10.03 -21.81
N ARG A 379 -22.20 9.08 -21.29
CA ARG A 379 -21.74 8.11 -20.28
C ARG A 379 -20.67 7.20 -20.87
N GLN A 380 -19.58 6.96 -20.12
CA GLN A 380 -18.56 5.97 -20.44
C GLN A 380 -18.65 4.82 -19.44
N SER A 381 -18.94 3.63 -19.93
CA SER A 381 -18.95 2.41 -19.11
C SER A 381 -17.63 1.67 -19.24
N PHE A 382 -17.26 0.92 -18.21
CA PHE A 382 -16.09 0.06 -18.19
C PHE A 382 -16.40 -1.26 -17.48
N ALA A 383 -15.69 -2.31 -17.87
CA ALA A 383 -15.71 -3.60 -17.22
C ALA A 383 -14.30 -4.18 -17.22
N VAL A 384 -13.83 -4.64 -16.06
CA VAL A 384 -12.50 -5.23 -15.89
C VAL A 384 -12.62 -6.47 -15.02
N THR A 385 -11.94 -7.54 -15.42
CA THR A 385 -11.71 -8.71 -14.58
C THR A 385 -10.22 -8.92 -14.45
N SER A 386 -9.72 -9.00 -13.22
CA SER A 386 -8.30 -9.18 -12.94
C SER A 386 -8.10 -10.06 -11.71
N GLY A 387 -7.08 -10.91 -11.76
CA GLY A 387 -6.58 -11.63 -10.58
C GLY A 387 -5.52 -10.79 -9.87
N ASP A 388 -5.56 -10.74 -8.54
CA ASP A 388 -4.50 -10.22 -7.65
C ASP A 388 -4.04 -8.75 -7.87
N GLN A 389 -4.71 -8.00 -8.75
CA GLN A 389 -4.61 -6.55 -8.88
C GLN A 389 -5.65 -5.89 -7.96
N ALA A 390 -5.23 -4.89 -7.18
CA ALA A 390 -6.11 -4.19 -6.23
C ALA A 390 -6.33 -2.70 -6.56
N SER A 391 -5.79 -2.21 -7.69
CA SER A 391 -5.92 -0.81 -8.11
C SER A 391 -6.11 -0.67 -9.61
N TRP A 392 -7.01 0.21 -10.02
CA TRP A 392 -7.36 0.47 -11.42
C TRP A 392 -7.57 1.96 -11.68
N THR A 393 -7.36 2.38 -12.92
CA THR A 393 -7.61 3.75 -13.38
C THR A 393 -8.46 3.76 -14.64
N PHE A 394 -9.45 4.65 -14.68
CA PHE A 394 -10.40 4.78 -15.77
C PHE A 394 -10.49 6.25 -16.21
N PRO A 395 -9.76 6.65 -17.28
CA PRO A 395 -9.84 8.00 -17.83
C PRO A 395 -11.08 8.18 -18.70
N TYR A 396 -11.76 9.32 -18.58
CA TYR A 396 -12.82 9.72 -19.48
C TYR A 396 -12.26 10.32 -20.78
N THR A 397 -12.64 9.77 -21.94
CA THR A 397 -12.02 10.14 -23.23
C THR A 397 -13.02 10.60 -24.30
N LYS A 398 -14.32 10.68 -23.98
CA LYS A 398 -15.37 10.82 -25.01
C LYS A 398 -15.58 12.23 -25.55
N ALA A 399 -15.22 13.29 -24.82
CA ALA A 399 -15.52 14.66 -25.26
C ALA A 399 -14.64 15.71 -24.58
N PRO A 400 -14.39 16.86 -25.25
CA PRO A 400 -13.90 18.06 -24.58
C PRO A 400 -14.98 18.62 -23.65
N LEU A 401 -14.59 18.99 -22.44
CA LEU A 401 -15.51 19.44 -21.39
C LEU A 401 -15.16 20.86 -20.96
N ARG A 402 -16.19 21.68 -20.71
CA ARG A 402 -16.05 23.01 -20.10
C ARG A 402 -16.66 22.98 -18.71
N ASP A 403 -15.83 23.25 -17.70
CA ASP A 403 -16.21 23.19 -16.28
C ASP A 403 -16.97 21.89 -15.91
N PRO A 404 -16.32 20.72 -16.07
CA PRO A 404 -16.95 19.43 -15.84
C PRO A 404 -17.30 19.22 -14.36
N ARG A 405 -18.50 18.70 -14.10
CA ARG A 405 -18.84 18.09 -12.81
C ARG A 405 -19.11 16.61 -13.03
N TRP A 406 -18.52 15.78 -12.20
CA TRP A 406 -18.46 14.35 -12.43
C TRP A 406 -19.41 13.58 -11.54
N THR A 407 -20.00 12.52 -12.09
CA THR A 407 -20.64 11.46 -11.31
C THR A 407 -20.15 10.11 -11.81
N TYR A 408 -20.09 9.14 -10.90
CA TYR A 408 -19.71 7.78 -11.22
C TYR A 408 -20.46 6.80 -10.33
N GLY A 409 -20.56 5.56 -10.81
CA GLY A 409 -21.02 4.42 -10.04
C GLY A 409 -20.26 3.18 -10.46
N VAL A 410 -19.78 2.41 -9.49
CA VAL A 410 -19.02 1.19 -9.72
C VAL A 410 -19.49 0.10 -8.78
N ARG A 411 -19.70 -1.08 -9.34
CA ARG A 411 -19.84 -2.33 -8.61
C ARG A 411 -18.54 -3.12 -8.72
N ILE A 412 -18.02 -3.54 -7.59
CA ILE A 412 -16.82 -4.37 -7.47
C ILE A 412 -17.22 -5.66 -6.79
N ASP A 413 -17.05 -6.75 -7.51
CA ASP A 413 -17.22 -8.10 -7.00
C ASP A 413 -15.83 -8.67 -6.68
N VAL A 414 -15.57 -8.92 -5.40
CA VAL A 414 -14.40 -9.64 -4.90
C VAL A 414 -14.80 -11.11 -4.78
N ILE A 415 -14.22 -11.95 -5.62
CA ILE A 415 -14.45 -13.39 -5.64
C ILE A 415 -13.22 -14.04 -5.03
N GLU A 416 -13.39 -14.77 -3.94
CA GLU A 416 -12.32 -15.47 -3.24
C GLU A 416 -12.73 -16.95 -3.08
N GLY A 417 -12.18 -17.79 -3.96
CA GLY A 417 -12.64 -19.18 -4.10
C GLY A 417 -14.12 -19.26 -4.45
N ASP A 418 -14.91 -19.88 -3.57
CA ASP A 418 -16.37 -20.01 -3.74
C ASP A 418 -17.15 -18.82 -3.14
N GLN A 419 -16.49 -17.89 -2.45
CA GLN A 419 -17.13 -16.74 -1.83
C GLN A 419 -17.13 -15.53 -2.77
N LYS A 420 -18.24 -14.79 -2.77
CA LYS A 420 -18.37 -13.54 -3.52
C LYS A 420 -18.86 -12.44 -2.58
N GLN A 421 -18.11 -11.36 -2.50
CA GLN A 421 -18.51 -10.14 -1.83
C GLN A 421 -18.67 -9.02 -2.87
N SER A 422 -19.77 -8.30 -2.82
CA SER A 422 -20.07 -7.19 -3.73
C SER A 422 -20.01 -5.87 -2.97
N PHE A 423 -19.33 -4.89 -3.56
CA PHE A 423 -19.24 -3.53 -3.06
C PHE A 423 -19.71 -2.57 -4.13
N ASP A 424 -20.64 -1.70 -3.77
CA ASP A 424 -21.08 -0.60 -4.64
C ASP A 424 -20.48 0.70 -4.11
N ILE A 425 -19.76 1.41 -4.98
CA ILE A 425 -19.23 2.74 -4.69
C ILE A 425 -19.79 3.75 -5.68
N SER A 426 -20.04 4.94 -5.18
CA SER A 426 -20.48 6.08 -5.97
C SER A 426 -19.83 7.34 -5.44
N HIS A 427 -20.02 8.44 -6.16
CA HIS A 427 -19.53 9.76 -5.73
C HIS A 427 -20.01 10.16 -4.31
N ALA A 428 -21.13 9.63 -3.82
CA ALA A 428 -21.64 9.91 -2.47
C ALA A 428 -20.92 9.14 -1.34
N GLN A 429 -20.13 8.11 -1.67
CA GLN A 429 -19.56 7.14 -0.72
C GLN A 429 -18.03 7.08 -0.80
N GLU A 430 -17.39 8.16 -1.25
CA GLU A 430 -16.04 8.19 -1.84
C GLU A 430 -14.89 7.70 -0.92
N VAL A 431 -15.11 7.51 0.40
CA VAL A 431 -13.99 7.25 1.35
C VAL A 431 -14.28 6.26 2.49
N VAL A 432 -15.43 5.59 2.56
CA VAL A 432 -15.76 4.71 3.71
C VAL A 432 -15.86 3.25 3.28
N GLY A 433 -14.97 2.40 3.82
CA GLY A 433 -15.03 0.96 3.67
C GLY A 433 -13.77 0.31 3.05
N PRO A 434 -13.85 -0.98 2.70
CA PRO A 434 -12.73 -1.76 2.13
C PRO A 434 -12.41 -1.36 0.68
N VAL A 435 -13.24 -0.52 0.06
CA VAL A 435 -13.07 -0.04 -1.32
C VAL A 435 -13.08 1.48 -1.31
N LYS A 436 -12.17 2.08 -2.07
CA LYS A 436 -12.05 3.52 -2.26
C LYS A 436 -12.12 3.87 -3.74
N GLY A 437 -12.96 4.84 -4.07
CA GLY A 437 -12.98 5.49 -5.37
C GLY A 437 -12.45 6.91 -5.21
N ARG A 438 -11.70 7.42 -6.18
CA ARG A 438 -11.31 8.82 -6.22
C ARG A 438 -11.34 9.32 -7.65
N LEU A 439 -12.14 10.35 -7.91
CA LEU A 439 -12.24 10.95 -9.24
C LEU A 439 -11.55 12.32 -9.25
N VAL A 440 -10.45 12.44 -10.00
CA VAL A 440 -9.72 13.69 -10.18
C VAL A 440 -9.61 13.97 -11.68
N ASP A 441 -10.08 15.14 -12.11
CA ASP A 441 -9.94 15.63 -13.49
C ASP A 441 -10.36 14.62 -14.58
N GLY A 442 -11.43 13.86 -14.33
CA GLY A 442 -11.94 12.86 -15.27
C GLY A 442 -11.23 11.52 -15.27
N VAL A 443 -10.31 11.30 -14.32
CA VAL A 443 -9.66 10.01 -14.08
C VAL A 443 -10.18 9.42 -12.79
N LEU A 444 -10.91 8.30 -12.90
CA LEU A 444 -11.38 7.54 -11.75
C LEU A 444 -10.33 6.52 -11.33
N GLY A 445 -9.73 6.71 -10.16
CA GLY A 445 -8.95 5.69 -9.47
C GLY A 445 -9.84 4.84 -8.58
N ILE A 446 -9.69 3.53 -8.62
CA ILE A 446 -10.35 2.59 -7.71
C ILE A 446 -9.27 1.79 -7.01
N THR A 447 -9.35 1.68 -5.69
CA THR A 447 -8.42 0.87 -4.90
C THR A 447 -9.21 0.04 -3.89
N VAL A 448 -8.89 -1.24 -3.78
CA VAL A 448 -9.41 -2.12 -2.73
C VAL A 448 -8.33 -2.23 -1.66
N ASN A 449 -8.66 -1.87 -0.42
CA ASN A 449 -7.76 -2.01 0.71
C ASN A 449 -7.70 -3.49 1.11
N ASP A 450 -6.55 -4.11 0.89
CA ASP A 450 -6.27 -5.54 1.13
C ASP A 450 -6.07 -5.92 2.61
N GLY A 451 -6.39 -5.03 3.55
CA GLY A 451 -6.19 -5.28 4.99
C GLY A 451 -7.17 -6.31 5.53
N ASP A 452 -6.84 -7.59 5.38
CA ASP A 452 -7.50 -8.76 5.99
C ASP A 452 -9.04 -8.75 5.90
N LEU A 453 -9.56 -9.08 4.71
CA LEU A 453 -10.87 -9.76 4.60
C LEU A 453 -10.70 -11.25 4.88
#